data_AF-A0A3R7Q9T1-F1
#
_entry.id   AF-A0A3R7Q9T1-F1
#
_cell.length_a   1.000
_cell.length_b   1.000
_cell.length_c   1.000
_cell.angle_alpha   90.00
_cell.angle_beta   90.00
_cell.angle_gamma   90.00
#
_symmetry.space_group_name_H-M   'P 1'
#
loop_
_entity.id
_entity.type
_entity.pdbx_description
1 polymer ?
#
loop_
_entity_poly.entity_id
_entity_poly.type
_entity_poly.pdbx_seq_one_letter_code
_entity_poly.pdbx_strand_id
1 'polypeptide(L)'
;MRLVVVIAALSHSAAAAPEETPVAMKEAVEVHLQQGAILGSRSEAEEGRFFYSFKNIPLRAAAGRGAEVQGPPPGAPWEGTRSGSGAVPMCPQAIGGTVVYGQEDCLSLSVYTPRVSGFGGEGVG
;
A
#
# COMPACT_ATOMS: atom_id res chain seq x y z
N MET A 1 37.75 -58.23 -28.20
CA MET A 1 37.09 -58.20 -26.86
C MET A 1 35.98 -57.16 -26.94
N ARG A 2 34.70 -57.59 -26.91
CA ARG A 2 33.54 -56.71 -27.04
C ARG A 2 33.32 -55.97 -25.72
N LEU A 3 33.43 -54.65 -25.70
CA LEU A 3 33.02 -53.84 -24.56
C LEU A 3 31.63 -53.25 -24.87
N VAL A 4 30.61 -53.75 -24.15
CA VAL A 4 29.25 -53.21 -24.18
C VAL A 4 29.21 -52.07 -23.16
N VAL A 5 29.06 -50.82 -23.60
CA VAL A 5 28.83 -49.69 -22.70
C VAL A 5 27.32 -49.49 -22.59
N VAL A 6 26.79 -49.73 -21.40
CA VAL A 6 25.37 -49.56 -21.05
C VAL A 6 25.06 -48.07 -21.00
N ILE A 7 24.05 -47.65 -21.77
CA ILE A 7 23.56 -46.28 -21.85
C ILE A 7 22.74 -46.01 -20.58
N ALA A 8 23.28 -45.25 -19.63
CA ALA A 8 22.49 -44.70 -18.53
C ALA A 8 21.66 -43.53 -19.07
N ALA A 9 20.37 -43.77 -19.34
CA ALA A 9 19.43 -42.72 -19.67
C ALA A 9 19.17 -41.86 -18.42
N LEU A 10 19.79 -40.67 -18.36
CA LEU A 10 19.48 -39.66 -17.37
C LEU A 10 18.16 -38.98 -17.76
N SER A 11 17.10 -39.34 -17.04
CA SER A 11 15.80 -38.69 -17.09
C SER A 11 15.96 -37.21 -16.71
N HIS A 12 15.84 -36.31 -17.68
CA HIS A 12 15.73 -34.88 -17.40
C HIS A 12 14.27 -34.61 -17.03
N SER A 13 14.00 -34.48 -15.73
CA SER A 13 12.74 -33.90 -15.27
C SER A 13 12.76 -32.42 -15.65
N ALA A 14 11.96 -32.04 -16.66
CA ALA A 14 11.69 -30.64 -16.94
C ALA A 14 10.85 -30.09 -15.78
N ALA A 15 11.51 -29.47 -14.81
CA ALA A 15 10.83 -28.65 -13.82
C ALA A 15 10.17 -27.48 -14.57
N ALA A 16 8.84 -27.48 -14.61
CA ALA A 16 8.07 -26.35 -15.06
C ALA A 16 8.49 -25.12 -14.23
N ALA A 17 8.96 -24.08 -14.91
CA ALA A 17 9.18 -22.78 -14.28
C ALA A 17 7.84 -22.29 -13.69
N PRO A 18 7.86 -21.61 -12.53
CA PRO A 18 6.65 -21.02 -11.98
C PRO A 18 6.10 -20.01 -12.99
N GLU A 19 4.85 -20.22 -13.39
CA GLU A 19 4.06 -19.23 -14.11
C GLU A 19 3.90 -18.01 -13.18
N GLU A 20 4.66 -16.95 -13.44
CA GLU A 20 4.47 -15.67 -12.76
C GLU A 20 3.12 -15.12 -13.22
N THR A 21 2.10 -15.29 -12.37
CA THR A 21 0.81 -14.64 -12.56
C THR A 21 1.04 -13.14 -12.73
N PRO A 22 0.50 -12.48 -13.77
CA PRO A 22 0.67 -11.06 -13.93
C PRO A 22 0.05 -10.38 -12.70
N VAL A 23 0.91 -9.78 -11.88
CA VAL A 23 0.49 -8.94 -10.75
C VAL A 23 -0.33 -7.82 -11.36
N ALA A 24 -1.65 -7.89 -11.20
CA ALA A 24 -2.58 -6.88 -11.69
C ALA A 24 -2.14 -5.52 -11.15
N MET A 25 -1.55 -4.69 -12.01
CA MET A 25 -1.06 -3.38 -11.64
C MET A 25 -2.28 -2.51 -11.34
N LYS A 26 -2.48 -2.21 -10.06
CA LYS A 26 -3.59 -1.38 -9.59
C LYS A 26 -3.43 0.03 -10.15
N GLU A 27 -4.44 0.54 -10.85
CA GLU A 27 -4.41 1.89 -11.46
C GLU A 27 -4.02 2.94 -10.40
N ALA A 28 -2.99 3.72 -10.70
CA ALA A 28 -2.39 4.68 -9.78
C ALA A 28 -2.80 6.12 -10.16
N VAL A 29 -3.13 6.92 -9.16
CA VAL A 29 -3.58 8.32 -9.34
C VAL A 29 -2.84 9.22 -8.37
N GLU A 30 -2.24 10.31 -8.86
CA GLU A 30 -1.59 11.30 -8.01
C GLU A 30 -2.51 12.49 -7.74
N VAL A 31 -2.54 12.96 -6.49
CA VAL A 31 -3.22 14.20 -6.10
C VAL A 31 -2.29 15.09 -5.27
N HIS A 32 -2.53 16.40 -5.31
CA HIS A 32 -1.75 17.37 -4.56
C HIS A 32 -2.52 17.84 -3.32
N LEU A 33 -1.94 17.64 -2.15
CA LEU A 33 -2.41 18.16 -0.87
C LEU A 33 -1.63 19.43 -0.50
N GLN A 34 -2.06 20.16 0.53
CA GLN A 34 -1.30 21.30 1.06
C GLN A 34 0.11 20.90 1.54
N GLN A 35 0.27 19.66 1.99
CA GLN A 35 1.51 19.11 2.52
C GLN A 35 2.43 18.51 1.44
N GLY A 36 1.90 18.20 0.25
CA GLY A 36 2.68 17.56 -0.83
C GLY A 36 1.85 16.64 -1.72
N ALA A 37 2.51 16.02 -2.70
CA ALA A 37 1.89 15.08 -3.63
C ALA A 37 1.72 13.68 -3.01
N ILE A 38 0.62 13.00 -3.30
CA ILE A 38 0.35 11.64 -2.83
C ILE A 38 -0.20 10.75 -3.95
N LEU A 39 0.37 9.56 -4.07
CA LEU A 39 -0.04 8.53 -5.03
C LEU A 39 -1.06 7.58 -4.40
N GLY A 40 -2.31 7.67 -4.83
CA GLY A 40 -3.39 6.74 -4.49
C GLY A 40 -3.52 5.58 -5.47
N SER A 41 -4.53 4.75 -5.22
CA SER A 41 -4.83 3.58 -6.07
C SER A 41 -6.33 3.31 -6.20
N ARG A 42 -6.77 2.88 -7.40
CA ARG A 42 -8.14 2.45 -7.68
C ARG A 42 -8.40 1.04 -7.19
N SER A 43 -9.42 0.85 -6.36
CA SER A 43 -9.88 -0.45 -5.88
C SER A 43 -11.27 -0.74 -6.43
N GLU A 44 -11.54 -2.01 -6.73
CA GLU A 44 -12.90 -2.48 -6.96
C GLU A 44 -13.63 -2.69 -5.64
N ALA A 45 -14.90 -2.34 -5.62
CA ALA A 45 -15.88 -2.68 -4.60
C ALA A 45 -16.87 -3.71 -5.18
N GLU A 46 -17.82 -4.13 -4.35
CA GLU A 46 -18.89 -5.01 -4.79
C GLU A 46 -19.74 -4.34 -5.88
N GLU A 47 -20.37 -5.18 -6.71
CA GLU A 47 -21.31 -4.77 -7.76
C GLU A 47 -20.69 -3.91 -8.88
N GLY A 48 -19.39 -4.10 -9.16
CA GLY A 48 -18.69 -3.39 -10.23
C GLY A 48 -18.44 -1.91 -9.96
N ARG A 49 -18.68 -1.47 -8.73
CA ARG A 49 -18.33 -0.11 -8.28
C ARG A 49 -16.83 -0.05 -8.00
N PHE A 50 -16.27 1.16 -8.06
CA PHE A 50 -14.88 1.38 -7.71
C PHE A 50 -14.72 2.64 -6.86
N PHE A 51 -13.56 2.73 -6.21
CA PHE A 51 -13.15 3.92 -5.48
C PHE A 51 -11.64 4.08 -5.55
N TYR A 52 -11.19 5.32 -5.43
CA TYR A 52 -9.80 5.66 -5.21
C TYR A 52 -9.52 5.70 -3.71
N SER A 53 -8.34 5.22 -3.34
CA SER A 53 -7.87 5.20 -1.96
C SER A 53 -6.53 5.92 -1.82
N PHE A 54 -6.46 6.81 -0.84
CA PHE A 54 -5.27 7.55 -0.44
C PHE A 54 -5.05 7.30 1.05
N LYS A 55 -4.11 6.43 1.38
CA LYS A 55 -3.86 5.95 2.75
C LYS A 55 -2.61 6.62 3.31
N ASN A 56 -2.38 6.49 4.61
CA ASN A 56 -1.17 6.95 5.29
C ASN A 56 -0.86 8.45 5.12
N ILE A 57 -1.90 9.30 5.04
CA ILE A 57 -1.76 10.76 5.06
C ILE A 57 -1.46 11.19 6.50
N PRO A 58 -0.29 11.76 6.82
CA PRO A 58 0.03 12.19 8.18
C PRO A 58 -0.85 13.35 8.63
N LEU A 59 -1.50 13.23 9.79
CA LEU A 59 -2.31 14.32 10.36
C LEU A 59 -1.48 15.24 11.26
N ARG A 60 -0.40 14.73 11.85
CA ARG A 60 0.54 15.47 12.71
C ARG A 60 1.96 15.06 12.36
N ALA A 61 2.92 15.93 12.66
CA ALA A 61 4.30 15.50 12.86
C ALA A 61 4.40 14.46 13.99
N ALA A 62 5.26 13.45 13.82
CA ALA A 62 5.53 12.47 14.87
C ALA A 62 5.92 13.19 16.18
N ALA A 63 5.21 12.90 17.27
CA ALA A 63 5.51 13.46 18.57
C ALA A 63 6.47 12.53 19.32
N GLY A 64 7.60 13.07 19.80
CA GLY A 64 8.50 12.32 20.67
C GLY A 64 7.88 12.03 22.04
N ARG A 65 8.38 10.99 22.72
CA ARG A 65 8.01 10.70 24.12
C ARG A 65 8.28 11.94 24.99
N GLY A 66 7.28 12.38 25.75
CA GLY A 66 7.39 13.53 26.66
C GLY A 66 6.96 14.87 26.08
N ALA A 67 6.47 14.92 24.84
CA ALA A 67 5.77 16.10 24.34
C ALA A 67 4.47 16.31 25.13
N GLU A 68 4.27 17.52 25.68
CA GLU A 68 2.98 17.89 26.25
C GLU A 68 1.88 17.69 25.20
N VAL A 69 0.66 17.35 25.65
CA VAL A 69 -0.54 17.23 24.81
C VAL A 69 -1.00 18.62 24.38
N GLN A 70 -0.13 19.36 23.71
CA GLN A 70 -0.51 20.51 22.90
C GLN A 70 -1.01 19.94 21.57
N GLY A 71 -2.06 20.57 21.03
CA GLY A 71 -2.72 20.12 19.81
C GLY A 71 -1.72 19.88 18.67
N PRO A 72 -1.96 18.89 17.78
CA PRO A 72 -1.15 18.67 16.60
C PRO A 72 -0.89 19.96 15.81
N PRO A 73 0.36 20.37 15.53
CA PRO A 73 0.58 21.15 14.32
C PRO A 73 0.14 20.30 13.11
N PRO A 74 -0.32 20.92 12.01
CA PRO A 74 -0.62 20.20 10.77
C PRO A 74 0.53 19.25 10.39
N GLY A 75 0.20 18.11 9.76
CA GLY A 75 1.21 17.21 9.21
C GLY A 75 2.28 17.98 8.43
N ALA A 76 3.55 17.70 8.70
CA ALA A 76 4.66 18.40 8.05
C ALA A 76 4.60 18.20 6.53
N PRO A 77 4.99 19.20 5.73
CA PRO A 77 5.12 19.02 4.29
C PRO A 77 6.18 17.96 3.98
N TRP A 78 6.06 17.32 2.82
CA TRP A 78 7.05 16.36 2.31
C TRP A 78 7.44 16.70 0.88
N GLU A 79 8.66 16.31 0.51
CA GLU A 79 9.17 16.46 -0.85
C GLU A 79 8.79 15.23 -1.70
N GLY A 80 8.61 15.47 -3.00
CA GLY A 80 8.22 14.44 -3.96
C GLY A 80 6.82 13.85 -3.72
N THR A 81 6.60 12.67 -4.29
CA THR A 81 5.31 11.98 -4.19
C THR A 81 5.36 10.89 -3.13
N ARG A 82 4.52 11.02 -2.10
CA ARG A 82 4.36 10.00 -1.05
C ARG A 82 3.50 8.85 -1.57
N SER A 83 3.87 7.61 -1.24
CA SER A 83 2.99 6.46 -1.48
C SER A 83 1.79 6.52 -0.54
N GLY A 84 0.59 6.66 -1.12
CA GLY A 84 -0.70 6.51 -0.44
C GLY A 84 -1.28 5.11 -0.55
N SER A 85 -0.43 4.11 -0.85
CA SER A 85 -0.80 2.69 -0.91
C SER A 85 -0.25 1.95 0.33
N GLY A 86 -0.94 0.87 0.74
CA GLY A 86 -0.46 0.00 1.83
C GLY A 86 -1.28 0.02 3.12
N ALA A 87 -0.73 -0.60 4.15
CA ALA A 87 -1.34 -0.74 5.47
C ALA A 87 -1.18 0.54 6.30
N VAL A 88 -2.17 0.83 7.16
CA VAL A 88 -2.18 1.98 8.05
C VAL A 88 -1.66 1.56 9.42
N PRO A 89 -0.74 2.33 10.05
CA PRO A 89 -0.23 2.00 11.38
C PRO A 89 -1.36 2.03 12.42
N MET A 90 -1.48 0.96 13.21
CA MET A 90 -2.37 0.93 14.36
C MET A 90 -1.71 1.64 15.53
N CYS A 91 -2.50 2.42 16.27
CA CYS A 91 -2.03 3.02 17.52
C CYS A 91 -1.84 1.97 18.61
N PRO A 92 -1.01 2.22 19.64
CA PRO A 92 -0.81 1.31 20.74
C PRO A 92 -2.13 1.09 21.51
N GLN A 93 -2.64 -0.13 21.51
CA GLN A 93 -3.87 -0.51 22.23
C GLN A 93 -3.69 -1.86 22.90
N ALA A 94 -4.25 -2.03 24.10
CA ALA A 94 -4.25 -3.31 24.81
C ALA A 94 -5.34 -4.24 24.22
N ILE A 95 -4.92 -5.33 23.60
CA ILE A 95 -5.80 -6.39 23.11
C ILE A 95 -5.87 -7.48 24.18
N GLY A 96 -7.08 -7.85 24.60
CA GLY A 96 -7.28 -8.88 25.64
C GLY A 96 -6.78 -8.50 27.04
N GLY A 97 -6.52 -7.21 27.29
CA GLY A 97 -6.19 -6.67 28.61
C GLY A 97 -4.71 -6.76 29.02
N THR A 98 -3.86 -7.47 28.28
CA THR A 98 -2.44 -7.66 28.65
C THR A 98 -1.44 -7.39 27.53
N VAL A 99 -1.82 -7.54 26.27
CA VAL A 99 -0.87 -7.39 25.15
C VAL A 99 -1.11 -6.06 24.45
N VAL A 100 -0.10 -5.19 24.42
CA VAL A 100 -0.14 -3.92 23.68
C VAL A 100 0.32 -4.15 22.24
N TYR A 101 -0.53 -3.85 21.28
CA TYR A 101 -0.24 -3.88 19.85
C TYR A 101 -0.30 -2.49 19.24
N GLY A 102 0.52 -2.22 18.23
CA GLY A 102 0.56 -0.94 17.51
C GLY A 102 1.87 -0.20 17.69
N GLN A 103 1.92 1.05 17.23
CA GLN A 103 3.11 1.90 17.23
C GLN A 103 2.70 3.36 17.49
N GLU A 104 3.55 4.11 18.20
CA GLU A 104 3.24 5.48 18.65
C GLU A 104 3.03 6.46 17.48
N ASP A 105 3.76 6.27 16.38
CA ASP A 105 3.59 7.05 15.15
C ASP A 105 2.48 6.46 14.26
N CYS A 106 1.24 6.57 14.75
CA CYS A 106 0.05 6.00 14.10
C CYS A 106 -0.93 7.03 13.55
N LEU A 107 -0.73 8.32 13.82
CA LEU A 107 -1.75 9.35 13.57
C LEU A 107 -1.80 9.75 12.09
N SER A 108 -2.54 8.94 11.32
CA SER A 108 -2.70 9.09 9.89
C SER A 108 -4.15 8.94 9.46
N LEU A 109 -4.48 9.47 8.28
CA LEU A 109 -5.79 9.40 7.67
C LEU A 109 -5.75 8.53 6.41
N SER A 110 -6.86 7.84 6.16
CA SER A 110 -7.17 7.26 4.86
C SER A 110 -8.40 7.93 4.28
N VAL A 111 -8.31 8.37 3.03
CA VAL A 111 -9.39 9.00 2.27
C VAL A 111 -9.79 8.08 1.13
N TYR A 112 -11.10 7.90 0.97
CA TYR A 112 -11.71 7.10 -0.08
C TYR A 112 -12.71 7.94 -0.84
N THR A 113 -12.64 7.93 -2.18
CA THR A 113 -13.53 8.72 -3.02
C THR A 113 -13.86 8.01 -4.32
N PRO A 114 -15.10 8.08 -4.83
CA PRO A 114 -15.44 7.54 -6.15
C PRO A 114 -14.87 8.39 -7.29
N ARG A 115 -14.47 9.65 -7.02
CA ARG A 115 -14.02 10.61 -8.03
C ARG A 115 -12.82 11.41 -7.53
N VAL A 116 -11.86 11.66 -8.40
CA VAL A 116 -10.70 12.53 -8.15
C VAL A 116 -10.83 13.74 -9.07
N SER A 117 -11.11 14.91 -8.51
CA SER A 117 -11.18 16.16 -9.27
C SER A 117 -9.75 16.63 -9.57
N GLY A 118 -9.29 16.43 -10.80
CA GLY A 118 -7.94 16.79 -11.22
C GLY A 118 -7.44 16.06 -12.46
N PHE A 119 -8.04 14.91 -12.79
CA PHE A 119 -7.88 14.29 -14.10
C PHE A 119 -9.10 14.59 -14.96
N GLY A 120 -8.89 15.31 -16.06
CA GLY A 120 -9.88 15.51 -17.11
C GLY A 120 -10.27 14.16 -17.71
N GLY A 121 -11.27 13.54 -17.11
CA GLY A 121 -11.98 12.38 -17.62
C GLY A 121 -13.46 12.70 -17.54
N GLU A 122 -13.94 13.35 -18.59
CA GLU A 122 -15.36 13.53 -18.86
C GLU A 122 -16.02 12.15 -18.83
N GLY A 123 -16.98 11.97 -17.93
CA GLY A 123 -17.58 10.67 -17.62
C GLY A 123 -18.99 10.84 -17.08
N VAL A 124 -19.84 11.34 -17.97
CA VAL A 124 -21.29 11.10 -18.18
C VAL A 124 -22.08 10.47 -17.03
N GLY A 125 -23.21 11.11 -16.72
CA GLY A 125 -24.49 10.47 -16.34
C GLY A 125 -24.67 10.17 -14.86
#